data_AF-A0A8J3GDV7-F1
#
_entry.id   AF-A0A8J3GDV7-F1
#
_cell.length_a   1.000
_cell.length_b   1.000
_cell.length_c   1.000
_cell.angle_alpha   90.00
_cell.angle_beta   90.00
_cell.angle_gamma   90.00
#
_symmetry.space_group_name_H-M   'P 1'
#
loop_
_entity.id
_entity.type
_entity.pdbx_description
1 polymer ?
#
loop_
_entity_poly.entity_id
_entity_poly.type
_entity_poly.pdbx_seq_one_letter_code
_entity_poly.pdbx_strand_id
1 'polypeptide(L)'
;MDWQIKPLARECAVSGEPFEIGDEVICFLYRDEEGQLQRADVATSKVDDFPRPEAVLGRWGREVKPRGEDEREARAHALATTEELFLSLFESDSADVAEDRELFKQVLGLMLERKRILRSQGRPVDGQQSYLHVRSKVLYSVQSSDPDPASLVRIQEELNSLVF
;
A
#
# COMPACT_ATOMS: atom_id res chain seq x y z
N MET A 1 -16.68 -0.13 4.48
CA MET A 1 -15.22 -0.27 4.61
C MET A 1 -14.54 0.94 3.97
N ASP A 2 -13.97 1.80 4.81
CA ASP A 2 -12.86 2.69 4.42
C ASP A 2 -11.63 2.03 5.04
N TRP A 3 -10.78 1.42 4.21
CA TRP A 3 -9.47 0.97 4.68
C TRP A 3 -8.54 2.16 4.50
N GLN A 4 -7.87 2.56 5.58
CA GLN A 4 -6.96 3.68 5.53
C GLN A 4 -5.58 3.16 5.89
N ILE A 5 -4.66 3.25 4.95
CA ILE A 5 -3.26 3.08 5.28
C ILE A 5 -2.89 4.28 6.14
N LYS A 6 -2.28 4.01 7.30
CA LYS A 6 -1.85 5.06 8.22
C LYS A 6 -0.91 6.07 7.55
N PRO A 7 -0.81 7.28 8.09
CA PRO A 7 0.10 8.30 7.57
C PRO A 7 1.58 7.85 7.64
N LEU A 8 2.46 8.66 7.05
CA LEU A 8 3.91 8.52 7.20
C LEU A 8 4.29 8.56 8.69
N ALA A 9 5.20 7.67 9.09
CA ALA A 9 5.90 7.71 10.37
C ALA A 9 6.57 9.07 10.58
N ARG A 10 6.87 9.40 11.84
CA ARG A 10 7.57 10.66 12.17
C ARG A 10 9.09 10.54 12.01
N GLU A 11 9.60 9.32 12.13
CA GLU A 11 11.02 9.03 12.20
C GLU A 11 11.36 7.91 11.21
N CYS A 12 12.60 7.93 10.71
CA CYS A 12 13.16 6.90 9.86
C CYS A 12 13.32 5.60 10.65
N ALA A 13 12.76 4.50 10.14
CA ALA A 13 12.81 3.19 10.80
C ALA A 13 14.25 2.65 10.97
N VAL A 14 15.21 3.14 10.18
CA VAL A 14 16.62 2.74 10.25
C VAL A 14 17.42 3.63 11.21
N SER A 15 17.36 4.95 11.05
CA SER A 15 18.19 5.87 11.84
C SER A 15 17.55 6.33 13.15
N GLY A 16 16.22 6.23 13.28
CA GLY A 16 15.46 6.85 14.37
C GLY A 16 15.40 8.38 14.30
N GLU A 17 15.93 8.99 13.23
CA GLU A 17 15.92 10.43 13.06
C GLU A 17 14.56 10.91 12.53
N PRO A 18 14.06 12.06 12.98
CA PRO A 18 12.82 12.62 12.47
C PRO A 18 12.95 12.98 10.99
N PHE A 19 11.88 12.73 10.24
CA PHE A 19 11.79 13.19 8.86
C PHE A 19 11.59 14.71 8.78
N GLU A 20 12.29 15.35 7.86
CA GLU A 20 12.17 16.76 7.55
C GLU A 20 11.34 17.00 6.28
N ILE A 21 10.76 18.19 6.15
CA ILE A 21 10.00 18.56 4.95
C ILE A 21 10.94 18.54 3.74
N GLY A 22 10.53 17.85 2.69
CA GLY A 22 11.32 17.66 1.47
C GLY A 22 12.11 16.35 1.45
N ASP A 23 12.16 15.59 2.56
CA ASP A 23 12.82 14.29 2.56
C ASP A 23 12.11 13.31 1.61
N GLU A 24 12.89 12.54 0.88
CA GLU A 24 12.40 11.40 0.10
C GLU A 24 12.43 10.14 0.97
N VAL A 25 11.28 9.49 1.12
CA VAL A 25 11.08 8.32 1.98
C VAL A 25 10.60 7.14 1.14
N ILE A 26 11.22 5.98 1.34
CA ILE A 26 10.75 4.70 0.81
C ILE A 26 9.98 3.97 1.91
N CYS A 27 8.71 3.72 1.64
CA CYS A 27 7.81 2.94 2.48
C CYS A 27 7.83 1.47 2.03
N PHE A 28 7.90 0.56 3.00
CA PHE A 28 7.82 -0.88 2.81
C PHE A 28 6.62 -1.42 3.56
N LEU A 29 5.84 -2.29 2.92
CA LEU A 29 4.85 -3.16 3.58
C LEU A 29 5.34 -4.59 3.40
N TYR A 30 5.52 -5.34 4.48
CA TYR A 30 6.11 -6.68 4.45
C TYR A 30 5.60 -7.54 5.60
N ARG A 31 5.85 -8.85 5.53
CA ARG A 31 5.66 -9.77 6.66
C ARG A 31 7.00 -9.99 7.35
N ASP A 32 7.03 -9.92 8.68
CA ASP A 32 8.21 -10.27 9.46
C ASP A 32 8.38 -11.79 9.60
N GLU A 33 9.41 -12.22 10.35
CA GLU A 33 9.69 -13.64 10.61
C GLU A 33 8.57 -14.36 11.37
N GLU A 34 7.73 -13.62 12.11
CA GLU A 34 6.56 -14.15 12.81
C GLU A 34 5.30 -14.15 11.92
N GLY A 35 5.41 -13.69 10.66
CA GLY A 35 4.29 -13.56 9.74
C GLY A 35 3.36 -12.40 10.06
N GLN A 36 3.78 -11.45 10.91
CA GLN A 36 2.99 -10.26 11.19
C GLN A 36 3.19 -9.22 10.10
N LEU A 37 2.10 -8.53 9.75
CA LEU A 37 2.18 -7.43 8.79
C LEU A 37 2.89 -6.25 9.45
N GLN A 38 3.99 -5.81 8.84
CA GLN A 38 4.78 -4.68 9.27
C GLN A 38 4.85 -3.62 8.18
N ARG A 39 5.06 -2.37 8.59
CA ARG A 39 5.49 -1.31 7.69
C ARG A 39 6.69 -0.57 8.25
N ALA A 40 7.62 -0.25 7.36
CA ALA A 40 8.78 0.57 7.66
C ALA A 40 8.84 1.75 6.70
N ASP A 41 9.07 2.95 7.23
CA ASP A 41 9.30 4.15 6.47
C ASP A 41 10.78 4.53 6.61
N VAL A 42 11.52 4.58 5.51
CA VAL A 42 12.99 4.71 5.51
C VAL A 42 13.41 5.87 4.64
N ALA A 43 14.25 6.77 5.16
CA ALA A 43 14.85 7.84 4.35
C ALA A 43 15.60 7.21 3.17
N THR A 44 15.47 7.78 1.96
CA THR A 44 16.08 7.21 0.74
C THR A 44 17.58 7.01 0.88
N SER A 45 18.26 7.91 1.61
CA SER A 45 19.69 7.83 1.95
C SER A 45 20.08 6.68 2.89
N LYS A 46 19.10 6.02 3.52
CA LYS A 46 19.25 4.92 4.50
C LYS A 46 18.66 3.60 4.03
N VAL A 47 18.15 3.54 2.80
CA VAL A 47 17.50 2.33 2.26
C VAL A 47 18.47 1.15 2.16
N ASP A 48 19.73 1.40 1.83
CA ASP A 48 20.75 0.34 1.75
C ASP A 48 21.08 -0.27 3.12
N ASP A 49 20.81 0.46 4.21
CA ASP A 49 20.99 0.01 5.59
C ASP A 49 19.72 -0.71 6.13
N PHE A 50 18.59 -0.66 5.41
CA PHE A 50 17.37 -1.35 5.81
C PHE A 50 17.49 -2.85 5.53
N PRO A 51 17.18 -3.74 6.49
CA PRO A 51 17.13 -5.18 6.23
C PRO A 51 16.20 -5.44 5.06
N ARG A 52 16.64 -6.25 4.09
CA ARG A 52 15.84 -6.63 2.92
C ARG A 52 14.88 -7.74 3.33
N PRO A 53 13.59 -7.45 3.61
CA PRO A 53 12.67 -8.50 4.03
C PRO A 53 12.45 -9.43 2.83
N GLU A 54 12.37 -10.73 3.07
CA GLU A 54 12.10 -11.71 1.99
C GLU A 54 10.63 -11.61 1.53
N ALA A 55 9.74 -11.25 2.46
CA ALA A 55 8.29 -11.25 2.32
C ALA A 55 7.71 -9.83 2.11
N VAL A 56 8.20 -9.09 1.11
CA VAL A 56 7.73 -7.73 0.80
C VAL A 56 6.45 -7.76 -0.04
N LEU A 57 5.38 -7.16 0.48
CA LEU A 57 4.11 -6.97 -0.23
C LEU A 57 4.17 -5.81 -1.21
N GLY A 58 4.68 -4.66 -0.76
CA GLY A 58 4.72 -3.43 -1.54
C GLY A 58 5.84 -2.50 -1.09
N ARG A 59 6.34 -1.71 -2.05
CA ARG A 59 7.41 -0.73 -1.85
C ARG A 59 7.11 0.52 -2.68
N TRP A 60 6.95 1.67 -2.04
CA TRP A 60 6.64 2.92 -2.75
C TRP A 60 7.41 4.10 -2.15
N GLY A 61 7.71 5.09 -2.99
CA GLY A 61 8.42 6.30 -2.59
C GLY A 61 7.48 7.47 -2.40
N ARG A 62 7.79 8.36 -1.45
CA ARG A 62 7.04 9.61 -1.23
C ARG A 62 7.93 10.71 -0.68
N GLU A 63 7.55 11.94 -0.96
CA GLU A 63 8.15 13.14 -0.37
C GLU A 63 7.40 13.51 0.92
N VAL A 64 8.16 13.95 1.94
CA VAL A 64 7.62 14.50 3.18
C VAL A 64 7.12 15.91 2.90
N LYS A 65 5.79 16.03 2.88
CA LYS A 65 5.12 17.32 2.70
C LYS A 65 4.75 17.93 4.05
N PRO A 66 4.60 19.26 4.14
CA PRO A 66 4.05 19.91 5.33
C PRO A 66 2.74 19.23 5.71
N ARG A 67 2.60 18.84 6.99
CA ARG A 67 1.32 18.33 7.48
C ARG A 67 0.36 19.51 7.56
N GLY A 68 -0.57 19.61 6.62
CA GLY A 68 -1.70 20.52 6.75
C GLY A 68 -2.57 20.15 7.94
N GLU A 69 -3.11 21.17 8.62
CA GLU A 69 -4.07 20.99 9.71
C GLU A 69 -5.48 20.61 9.20
N ASP A 70 -5.69 20.61 7.87
CA ASP A 70 -6.98 20.34 7.22
C ASP A 70 -7.23 18.84 7.05
N GLU A 71 -8.36 18.34 7.58
CA GLU A 71 -8.82 16.96 7.39
C GLU A 71 -8.90 16.53 5.91
N ARG A 72 -9.24 17.46 5.00
CA ARG A 72 -9.33 17.17 3.57
C ARG A 72 -7.97 16.84 2.99
N GLU A 73 -6.93 17.53 3.42
CA GLU A 73 -5.56 17.28 2.99
C GLU A 73 -5.07 15.94 3.54
N ALA A 74 -5.34 15.65 4.82
CA ALA A 74 -5.06 14.34 5.41
C ALA A 74 -5.73 13.18 4.64
N ARG A 75 -7.01 13.33 4.26
CA ARG A 75 -7.73 12.33 3.45
C ARG A 75 -7.15 12.19 2.05
N ALA A 76 -6.73 13.28 1.43
CA ALA A 76 -6.08 13.25 0.12
C ALA A 76 -4.73 12.52 0.18
N HIS A 77 -3.94 12.76 1.21
CA HIS A 77 -2.67 12.05 1.44
C HIS A 77 -2.87 10.56 1.70
N ALA A 78 -3.88 10.19 2.49
CA ALA A 78 -4.21 8.78 2.72
C ALA A 78 -4.59 8.09 1.41
N LEU A 79 -5.41 8.74 0.56
CA LEU A 79 -5.79 8.20 -0.75
C LEU A 79 -4.59 8.04 -1.69
N ALA A 80 -3.68 9.02 -1.73
CA ALA A 80 -2.45 8.94 -2.53
C ALA A 80 -1.56 7.79 -2.05
N THR A 81 -1.45 7.58 -0.74
CA THR A 81 -0.70 6.44 -0.16
C THR A 81 -1.33 5.11 -0.58
N THR A 82 -2.66 5.02 -0.60
CA THR A 82 -3.37 3.82 -1.09
C THR A 82 -3.16 3.57 -2.57
N GLU A 83 -3.18 4.63 -3.39
CA GLU A 83 -2.87 4.53 -4.82
C GLU A 83 -1.44 4.02 -5.02
N GLU A 84 -0.45 4.61 -4.37
CA GLU A 84 0.96 4.21 -4.48
C GLU A 84 1.20 2.77 -3.99
N LEU A 85 0.61 2.36 -2.87
CA LEU A 85 0.69 0.97 -2.41
C LEU A 85 0.12 0.04 -3.48
N PHE A 86 -1.09 0.29 -4.00
CA PHE A 86 -1.71 -0.56 -5.01
C PHE A 86 -0.81 -0.76 -6.23
N LEU A 87 -0.19 0.31 -6.75
CA LEU A 87 0.71 0.22 -7.89
C LEU A 87 1.93 -0.65 -7.56
N SER A 88 2.52 -0.48 -6.37
CA SER A 88 3.70 -1.25 -5.95
C SER A 88 3.45 -2.75 -5.79
N LEU A 89 2.20 -3.17 -5.55
CA LEU A 89 1.86 -4.61 -5.45
C LEU A 89 2.07 -5.35 -6.77
N PHE A 90 2.20 -4.64 -7.90
CA PHE A 90 2.49 -5.25 -9.20
C PHE A 90 3.99 -5.31 -9.53
N GLU A 91 4.82 -4.72 -8.67
CA GLU A 91 6.28 -4.71 -8.83
C GLU A 91 6.97 -5.76 -7.94
N SER A 92 6.27 -6.28 -6.93
CA SER A 92 6.78 -7.34 -6.04
C SER A 92 6.47 -8.74 -6.58
N ASP A 93 7.51 -9.59 -6.64
CA ASP A 93 7.43 -11.00 -7.04
C ASP A 93 7.68 -11.99 -5.88
N SER A 94 7.67 -11.51 -4.61
CA SER A 94 7.88 -12.40 -3.44
C SER A 94 6.82 -13.51 -3.40
N ALA A 95 7.25 -14.77 -3.39
CA ALA A 95 6.35 -15.92 -3.41
C ALA A 95 5.67 -16.13 -2.04
N ASP A 96 6.36 -15.79 -0.96
CA ASP A 96 5.91 -16.03 0.42
C ASP A 96 4.68 -15.21 0.81
N VAL A 97 4.40 -14.13 0.07
CA VAL A 97 3.26 -13.24 0.30
C VAL A 97 2.31 -13.17 -0.89
N ALA A 98 2.36 -14.15 -1.80
CA ALA A 98 1.57 -14.13 -3.03
C ALA A 98 0.05 -14.06 -2.77
N GLU A 99 -0.46 -14.84 -1.82
CA GLU A 99 -1.89 -14.85 -1.48
C GLU A 99 -2.35 -13.51 -0.89
N ASP A 100 -1.63 -13.01 0.12
CA ASP A 100 -1.90 -11.70 0.71
C ASP A 100 -1.84 -10.61 -0.36
N ARG A 101 -0.81 -10.63 -1.23
CA ARG A 101 -0.65 -9.64 -2.30
C ARG A 101 -1.86 -9.63 -3.24
N GLU A 102 -2.38 -10.78 -3.65
CA GLU A 102 -3.58 -10.85 -4.49
C GLU A 102 -4.81 -10.31 -3.76
N LEU A 103 -4.96 -10.63 -2.48
CA LEU A 103 -6.05 -10.09 -1.66
C LEU A 103 -5.94 -8.56 -1.51
N PHE A 104 -4.74 -8.03 -1.29
CA PHE A 104 -4.46 -6.60 -1.24
C PHE A 104 -4.78 -5.92 -2.58
N LYS A 105 -4.34 -6.49 -3.72
CA LYS A 105 -4.69 -5.97 -5.06
C LYS A 105 -6.20 -5.88 -5.23
N GLN A 106 -6.91 -6.93 -4.81
CA GLN A 106 -8.37 -6.99 -4.93
C GLN A 106 -9.06 -5.92 -4.09
N VAL A 107 -8.75 -5.84 -2.80
CA VAL A 107 -9.38 -4.90 -1.88
C VAL A 107 -9.08 -3.45 -2.26
N LEU A 108 -7.81 -3.14 -2.51
CA LEU A 108 -7.41 -1.80 -2.90
C LEU A 108 -7.98 -1.43 -4.28
N GLY A 109 -8.06 -2.38 -5.22
CA GLY A 109 -8.68 -2.17 -6.52
C GLY A 109 -10.13 -1.70 -6.42
N LEU A 110 -10.95 -2.41 -5.64
CA LEU A 110 -12.35 -2.05 -5.38
C LEU A 110 -12.49 -0.68 -4.70
N MET A 111 -11.60 -0.37 -3.75
CA MET A 111 -11.62 0.93 -3.07
C MET A 111 -11.27 2.07 -4.01
N LEU A 112 -10.20 1.92 -4.80
CA LEU A 112 -9.73 2.94 -5.73
C LEU A 112 -10.73 3.14 -6.89
N GLU A 113 -11.45 2.10 -7.29
CA GLU A 113 -12.59 2.22 -8.22
C GLU A 113 -13.69 3.12 -7.64
N ARG A 114 -14.13 2.88 -6.40
CA ARG A 114 -15.13 3.73 -5.73
C ARG A 114 -14.70 5.18 -5.61
N LYS A 115 -13.39 5.43 -5.47
CA LYS A 115 -12.79 6.78 -5.43
C LYS A 115 -12.47 7.35 -6.82
N ARG A 116 -12.79 6.63 -7.90
CA ARG A 116 -12.55 6.99 -9.31
C ARG A 116 -11.08 7.15 -9.70
N ILE A 117 -10.17 6.56 -8.94
CA ILE A 117 -8.74 6.47 -9.26
C ILE A 117 -8.50 5.35 -10.27
N LEU A 118 -9.24 4.24 -10.12
CA LEU A 118 -9.33 3.16 -11.10
C LEU A 118 -10.70 3.19 -11.80
N ARG A 119 -10.76 2.61 -13.01
CA ARG A 119 -12.03 2.29 -13.70
C ARG A 119 -12.02 0.85 -14.15
N SER A 120 -13.02 0.06 -13.74
CA SER A 120 -13.24 -1.27 -14.30
C SER A 120 -13.40 -1.19 -15.83
N GLN A 121 -12.77 -2.12 -16.53
CA GLN A 121 -12.89 -2.28 -17.97
C GLN A 121 -13.71 -3.53 -18.26
N GLY A 122 -15.00 -3.33 -18.56
CA GLY A 122 -15.92 -4.43 -18.82
C GLY A 122 -16.19 -5.31 -17.60
N ARG A 123 -16.70 -6.51 -17.87
CA ARG A 123 -16.94 -7.53 -16.84
C ARG A 123 -15.67 -8.35 -16.60
N PRO A 124 -15.52 -8.98 -15.43
CA PRO A 124 -14.44 -9.94 -15.21
C PRO A 124 -14.42 -11.03 -16.27
N VAL A 125 -13.23 -11.38 -16.75
CA VAL A 125 -12.98 -12.47 -17.70
C VAL A 125 -12.01 -13.44 -17.05
N ASP A 126 -12.32 -14.74 -17.08
CA ASP A 126 -11.50 -15.79 -16.46
C ASP A 126 -11.11 -15.52 -15.01
N GLY A 127 -12.08 -15.01 -14.23
CA GLY A 127 -11.88 -14.67 -12.83
C GLY A 127 -10.99 -13.45 -12.58
N GLN A 128 -10.68 -12.65 -13.60
CA GLN A 128 -9.87 -11.44 -13.46
C GLN A 128 -10.64 -10.18 -13.86
N GLN A 129 -10.56 -9.14 -13.02
CA GLN A 129 -11.07 -7.81 -13.31
C GLN A 129 -9.92 -6.92 -13.81
N SER A 130 -10.10 -6.37 -15.01
CA SER A 130 -9.18 -5.37 -15.56
C SER A 130 -9.55 -3.98 -15.04
N TYR A 131 -8.58 -3.26 -14.50
CA TYR A 131 -8.72 -1.88 -14.02
C TYR A 131 -7.81 -0.94 -14.81
N LEU A 132 -8.37 0.15 -15.35
CA LEU A 132 -7.61 1.25 -15.92
C LEU A 132 -7.26 2.25 -14.82
N HIS A 133 -5.97 2.46 -14.60
CA HIS A 133 -5.51 3.57 -13.76
C HIS A 133 -5.71 4.89 -14.49
N VAL A 134 -6.51 5.78 -13.92
CA VAL A 134 -6.97 7.00 -14.60
C VAL A 134 -5.83 7.94 -14.93
N ARG A 135 -4.83 8.05 -14.03
CA ARG A 135 -3.71 8.97 -14.18
C ARG A 135 -2.66 8.44 -15.16
N SER A 136 -2.16 7.22 -14.95
CA SER A 136 -1.10 6.64 -15.79
C SER A 136 -1.60 6.01 -17.10
N LYS A 137 -2.91 5.75 -17.23
CA LYS A 137 -3.52 5.00 -18.35
C LYS A 137 -3.06 3.55 -18.49
N VAL A 138 -2.44 3.00 -17.45
CA VAL A 138 -2.00 1.60 -17.40
C VAL A 138 -3.17 0.70 -17.00
N LEU A 139 -3.24 -0.50 -17.58
CA LEU A 139 -4.18 -1.54 -17.21
C LEU A 139 -3.54 -2.48 -16.19
N TYR A 140 -4.27 -2.75 -15.12
CA TYR A 140 -3.90 -3.70 -14.06
C TYR A 140 -4.90 -4.84 -14.05
N SER A 141 -4.42 -6.08 -14.09
CA SER A 141 -5.25 -7.29 -13.98
C SER A 141 -5.27 -7.76 -12.53
N VAL A 142 -6.45 -7.84 -11.94
CA VAL A 142 -6.64 -8.18 -10.53
C VAL A 142 -7.53 -9.41 -10.43
N GLN A 143 -7.16 -10.38 -9.61
CA GLN A 143 -8.02 -11.52 -9.33
C GLN A 143 -9.35 -11.05 -8.74
N SER A 144 -10.43 -11.57 -9.29
CA SER A 144 -11.82 -11.29 -8.95
C SER A 144 -12.46 -12.55 -8.37
N SER A 145 -11.89 -13.04 -7.27
CA SER A 145 -12.51 -14.04 -6.39
C SER A 145 -13.53 -13.39 -5.45
N ASP A 146 -14.45 -14.13 -4.84
CA ASP A 146 -15.13 -13.60 -3.66
C ASP A 146 -14.18 -13.80 -2.46
N PRO A 147 -13.59 -12.74 -1.89
CA PRO A 147 -12.67 -12.91 -0.77
C PRO A 147 -13.48 -13.34 0.45
N ASP A 148 -12.96 -14.34 1.16
CA ASP A 148 -13.57 -14.81 2.40
C ASP A 148 -13.71 -13.63 3.40
N PRO A 149 -14.91 -13.39 3.96
CA PRO A 149 -15.13 -12.28 4.89
C PRO A 149 -14.18 -12.28 6.09
N ALA A 150 -13.77 -13.45 6.60
CA ALA A 150 -12.84 -13.50 7.72
C ALA A 150 -11.43 -13.04 7.31
N SER A 151 -10.99 -13.36 6.10
CA SER A 151 -9.71 -12.88 5.55
C SER A 151 -9.71 -11.37 5.33
N LEU A 152 -10.83 -10.78 4.88
CA LEU A 152 -10.98 -9.33 4.78
C LEU A 152 -10.87 -8.65 6.15
N VAL A 153 -11.57 -9.18 7.16
CA VAL A 153 -11.52 -8.62 8.52
C VAL A 153 -10.10 -8.71 9.08
N ARG A 154 -9.43 -9.87 8.92
CA ARG A 154 -8.04 -10.07 9.36
C ARG A 154 -7.10 -9.00 8.78
N ILE A 155 -7.08 -8.82 7.46
CA ILE A 155 -6.17 -7.84 6.85
C ILE A 155 -6.56 -6.40 7.24
N GLN A 156 -7.85 -6.12 7.40
CA GLN A 156 -8.27 -4.80 7.88
C GLN A 156 -7.73 -4.53 9.29
N GLU A 157 -7.82 -5.51 10.19
CA GLU A 157 -7.27 -5.42 11.54
C GLU A 157 -5.76 -5.25 11.54
N GLU A 158 -5.05 -6.02 10.72
CA GLU A 158 -3.59 -5.93 10.54
C GLU A 158 -3.16 -4.53 10.05
N LEU A 159 -3.86 -3.98 9.05
CA LEU A 159 -3.56 -2.62 8.55
C LEU A 159 -3.83 -1.54 9.61
N ASN A 160 -4.87 -1.71 10.40
CA ASN A 160 -5.20 -0.79 11.50
C ASN A 160 -4.20 -0.92 12.67
N SER A 161 -3.65 -2.11 12.88
CA SER A 161 -2.68 -2.38 13.95
C SER A 161 -1.28 -1.90 13.61
N LEU A 162 -0.97 -1.58 12.35
CA LEU A 162 0.31 -0.97 12.00
C LEU A 162 0.49 0.34 12.80
N VAL A 163 1.37 0.36 13.80
CA VAL A 163 1.67 1.56 14.61
C VAL A 163 3.03 2.12 14.17
N PHE A 164 3.13 3.46 14.10
CA PHE A 164 4.33 4.21 13.73
C PHE A 164 4.51 5.38 14.69
#